data_AF-A0AAD5WC31-F1
#
_entry.id   AF-A0AAD5WC31-F1
#
_cell.length_a   1.000
_cell.length_b   1.000
_cell.length_c   1.000
_cell.angle_alpha   90.00
_cell.angle_beta   90.00
_cell.angle_gamma   90.00
#
_symmetry.space_group_name_H-M   'P 1'
#
loop_
_entity.id
_entity.type
_entity.pdbx_description
1 polymer ?
#
loop_
_entity_poly.entity_id
_entity_poly.type
_entity_poly.pdbx_seq_one_letter_code
_entity_poly.pdbx_strand_id
1 'polypeptide(L)'
;MASSYKTLVLALVLSLSLAFTSAHPDQVTCENLKENECAFAVSSESKRCVLEKTEEGGYKCETSDVSVEKISNHIETYACLGACGLERKTVGISSDVFMESSSVAKICSPGCSNNCPNIVDLYTNLASGEGTNLSDLCEQSANPHRKAAEISSSGAAFGPASSDGDAEGNPHRKMVEIEEILSPEVASGPDAGLEMQTLEIKAETPSPSPSA
;
A
#
# COMPACT_ATOMS: atom_id res chain seq x y z
N MET A 1 25.43 -35.61 35.70
CA MET A 1 25.48 -34.31 34.99
C MET A 1 24.67 -34.29 33.69
N ALA A 2 24.49 -35.42 32.99
CA ALA A 2 23.73 -35.45 31.72
C ALA A 2 22.20 -35.26 31.86
N SER A 3 21.63 -35.51 33.03
CA SER A 3 20.18 -35.38 33.24
C SER A 3 19.72 -33.95 33.45
N SER A 4 20.60 -33.09 33.99
CA SER A 4 20.24 -31.72 34.41
C SER A 4 20.25 -30.72 33.24
N TYR A 5 21.11 -30.93 32.24
CA TYR A 5 21.13 -30.07 31.05
C TYR A 5 19.93 -30.34 30.13
N LYS A 6 19.44 -31.58 30.08
CA LYS A 6 18.26 -31.95 29.28
C LYS A 6 16.98 -31.33 29.83
N THR A 7 16.79 -31.37 31.14
CA THR A 7 15.66 -30.68 31.79
C THR A 7 15.75 -29.18 31.67
N LEU A 8 16.95 -28.60 31.75
CA LEU A 8 17.15 -27.15 31.61
C LEU A 8 16.90 -26.68 30.16
N VAL A 9 17.38 -27.42 29.15
CA VAL A 9 17.10 -27.13 27.73
C VAL A 9 15.61 -27.30 27.43
N LEU A 10 14.96 -28.36 27.93
CA LEU A 10 13.53 -28.57 27.74
C LEU A 10 12.70 -27.45 28.38
N ALA A 11 13.07 -27.00 29.58
CA ALA A 11 12.43 -25.87 30.25
C ALA A 11 12.64 -24.55 29.47
N LEU A 12 13.83 -24.33 28.91
CA LEU A 12 14.14 -23.14 28.12
C LEU A 12 13.33 -23.13 26.81
N VAL A 13 13.25 -24.26 26.10
CA VAL A 13 12.43 -24.41 24.89
C VAL A 13 10.93 -24.24 25.20
N LEU A 14 10.44 -24.83 26.30
CA LEU A 14 9.04 -24.71 26.70
C LEU A 14 8.69 -23.27 27.10
N SER A 15 9.56 -22.59 27.87
CA SER A 15 9.37 -21.17 28.23
C SER A 15 9.37 -20.26 27.01
N LEU A 16 10.22 -20.55 26.02
CA LEU A 16 10.26 -19.81 24.76
C LEU A 16 8.98 -20.04 23.96
N SER A 17 8.43 -21.26 23.97
CA SER A 17 7.18 -21.62 23.29
C SER A 17 5.97 -20.93 23.91
N LEU A 18 5.90 -20.81 25.25
CA LEU A 18 4.84 -20.08 25.93
C LEU A 18 4.96 -18.56 25.78
N ALA A 19 6.16 -18.02 25.59
CA ALA A 19 6.34 -16.59 25.29
C ALA A 19 5.79 -16.20 23.89
N PHE A 20 5.58 -17.18 23.01
CA PHE A 20 4.98 -16.99 21.69
C PHE A 20 3.48 -17.33 21.63
N THR A 21 2.78 -17.47 22.76
CA THR A 21 1.32 -17.45 22.71
C THR A 21 0.90 -16.03 22.37
N SER A 22 0.67 -15.74 21.09
CA SER A 22 -0.17 -14.61 20.70
C SER A 22 -1.47 -14.77 21.47
N ALA A 23 -1.78 -13.81 22.33
CA ALA A 23 -3.11 -13.69 22.91
C ALA A 23 -4.08 -13.74 21.73
N HIS A 24 -4.83 -14.84 21.61
CA HIS A 24 -5.90 -14.91 20.61
C HIS A 24 -6.90 -13.85 21.04
N PRO A 25 -7.19 -12.87 20.17
CA PRO A 25 -7.86 -11.66 20.60
C PRO A 25 -9.27 -12.01 21.04
N ASP A 26 -9.73 -11.31 22.09
CA ASP A 26 -11.13 -10.90 22.16
C ASP A 26 -11.62 -10.58 20.75
N GLN A 27 -12.82 -11.04 20.37
CA GLN A 27 -13.36 -10.83 19.02
C GLN A 27 -13.03 -9.41 18.50
N VAL A 28 -12.40 -9.32 17.33
CA VAL A 28 -12.04 -8.04 16.73
C VAL A 28 -13.33 -7.30 16.38
N THR A 29 -13.62 -6.27 17.16
CA THR A 29 -14.66 -5.27 16.91
C THR A 29 -13.96 -3.96 16.57
N CYS A 30 -14.19 -3.39 15.39
CA CYS A 30 -13.41 -2.26 14.89
C CYS A 30 -13.45 -1.07 15.85
N GLU A 31 -14.60 -0.79 16.44
CA GLU A 31 -14.84 0.33 17.35
C GLU A 31 -14.06 0.20 18.68
N ASN A 32 -13.59 -1.00 19.02
CA ASN A 32 -12.78 -1.27 20.21
C ASN A 32 -11.27 -1.25 19.92
N LEU A 33 -10.85 -1.14 18.65
CA LEU A 33 -9.45 -1.12 18.28
C LEU A 33 -8.81 0.24 18.57
N LYS A 34 -7.54 0.21 18.97
CA LYS A 34 -6.72 1.41 19.08
C LYS A 34 -6.39 1.95 17.69
N GLU A 35 -6.04 3.24 17.62
CA GLU A 35 -5.61 3.92 16.39
C GLU A 35 -4.54 3.12 15.64
N ASN A 36 -3.56 2.56 16.36
CA ASN A 36 -2.44 1.83 15.78
C ASN A 36 -2.73 0.35 15.48
N GLU A 37 -3.98 -0.08 15.59
CA GLU A 37 -4.45 -1.44 15.30
C GLU A 37 -5.60 -1.45 14.28
N CYS A 38 -6.30 -0.32 14.13
CA CYS A 38 -7.48 -0.17 13.30
C CYS A 38 -7.24 -0.34 11.80
N ALA A 39 -6.32 0.44 11.22
CA ALA A 39 -6.12 0.45 9.78
C ALA A 39 -5.76 -0.96 9.28
N PHE A 40 -6.48 -1.42 8.25
CA PHE A 40 -6.30 -2.74 7.64
C PHE A 40 -6.63 -3.92 8.57
N ALA A 41 -7.42 -3.72 9.62
CA ALA A 41 -8.01 -4.82 10.37
C ALA A 41 -9.29 -5.37 9.71
N VAL A 42 -9.68 -6.57 10.11
CA VAL A 42 -10.92 -7.25 9.72
C VAL A 42 -11.60 -7.77 10.97
N SER A 43 -12.85 -7.38 11.16
CA SER A 43 -13.64 -7.77 12.32
C SER A 43 -13.94 -9.27 12.34
N SER A 44 -14.41 -9.77 13.49
CA SER A 44 -14.94 -11.14 13.61
C SER A 44 -16.12 -11.41 12.66
N GLU A 45 -16.84 -10.38 12.26
CA GLU A 45 -17.93 -10.41 11.28
C GLU A 45 -17.45 -10.31 9.81
N SER A 46 -16.14 -10.42 9.56
CA SER A 46 -15.54 -10.35 8.22
C SER A 46 -15.74 -9.01 7.52
N LYS A 47 -15.82 -7.90 8.27
CA LYS A 47 -15.89 -6.54 7.72
C LYS A 47 -14.57 -5.80 7.92
N ARG A 48 -14.16 -4.98 6.95
CA ARG A 48 -12.92 -4.18 7.06
C ARG A 48 -13.09 -3.07 8.09
N CYS A 49 -12.06 -2.82 8.89
CA CYS A 49 -12.00 -1.64 9.75
C CYS A 49 -11.36 -0.46 9.01
N VAL A 50 -11.90 0.74 9.22
CA VAL A 50 -11.44 1.99 8.59
C VAL A 50 -11.08 2.98 9.69
N LEU A 51 -9.89 3.55 9.57
CA LEU A 51 -9.45 4.65 10.41
C LEU A 51 -9.93 5.96 9.80
N GLU A 52 -10.71 6.72 10.56
CA GLU A 52 -11.20 8.04 10.15
C GLU A 52 -10.63 9.14 11.05
N LYS A 53 -10.49 10.34 10.50
CA LYS A 53 -10.08 11.52 11.26
C LYS A 53 -11.31 12.23 11.81
N THR A 54 -11.29 12.60 13.09
CA THR A 54 -12.39 13.32 13.73
C THR A 54 -12.24 14.85 13.54
N GLU A 55 -13.34 15.59 13.66
CA GLU A 55 -13.34 17.06 13.61
C GLU A 55 -12.46 17.68 14.71
N GLU A 56 -12.34 17.00 15.84
CA GLU A 56 -11.53 17.37 17.00
C GLU A 56 -10.01 17.12 16.77
N GLY A 57 -9.63 16.59 15.61
CA GLY A 57 -8.25 16.28 15.26
C GLY A 57 -7.73 14.95 15.79
N GLY A 58 -8.62 14.09 16.31
CA GLY A 58 -8.31 12.72 16.71
C GLY A 58 -8.58 11.70 15.62
N TYR A 59 -8.56 10.43 16.00
CA TYR A 59 -8.91 9.33 15.11
C TYR A 59 -9.99 8.46 15.74
N LYS A 60 -10.89 7.93 14.91
CA LYS A 60 -11.87 6.91 15.29
C LYS A 60 -11.73 5.70 14.36
N CYS A 61 -12.01 4.52 14.89
CA CYS A 61 -12.06 3.29 14.11
C CYS A 61 -13.50 2.86 13.90
N GLU A 62 -13.87 2.60 12.65
CA GLU A 62 -15.23 2.20 12.29
C GLU A 62 -15.24 0.96 11.41
N THR A 63 -16.31 0.18 11.54
CA THR A 63 -16.57 -0.95 10.65
C THR A 63 -17.08 -0.46 9.29
N SER A 64 -16.42 -0.83 8.21
CA SER A 64 -16.86 -0.60 6.83
C SER A 64 -18.00 -1.53 6.42
N ASP A 65 -18.82 -1.12 5.46
CA ASP A 65 -19.80 -2.00 4.81
C ASP A 65 -19.17 -3.01 3.83
N VAL A 66 -17.88 -2.85 3.51
CA VAL A 66 -17.16 -3.77 2.63
C VAL A 66 -16.84 -5.07 3.37
N SER A 67 -17.50 -6.14 2.96
CA SER A 67 -17.26 -7.50 3.46
C SER A 67 -16.02 -8.11 2.80
N VAL A 68 -15.26 -8.87 3.56
CA VAL A 68 -14.06 -9.59 3.10
C VAL A 68 -14.39 -11.06 2.96
N GLU A 69 -14.02 -11.65 1.83
CA GLU A 69 -14.15 -13.09 1.67
C GLU A 69 -13.00 -13.81 2.40
N LYS A 70 -13.35 -14.84 3.19
CA LYS A 70 -12.40 -15.83 3.76
C LYS A 70 -11.45 -15.30 4.85
N ILE A 71 -11.50 -14.02 5.20
CA ILE A 71 -10.70 -13.43 6.29
C ILE A 71 -11.65 -12.88 7.35
N SER A 72 -11.42 -13.26 8.60
CA SER A 72 -12.14 -12.72 9.76
C SER A 72 -11.20 -12.65 10.96
N ASN A 73 -11.50 -11.75 11.89
CA ASN A 73 -10.77 -11.63 13.15
C ASN A 73 -9.26 -11.44 12.96
N HIS A 74 -8.87 -10.54 12.06
CA HIS A 74 -7.49 -10.38 11.58
C HIS A 74 -7.01 -8.94 11.74
N ILE A 75 -5.77 -8.77 12.16
CA ILE A 75 -5.09 -7.47 12.23
C ILE A 75 -3.74 -7.63 11.54
N GLU A 76 -3.49 -6.83 10.49
CA GLU A 76 -2.20 -6.88 9.80
C GLU A 76 -1.05 -6.44 10.71
N THR A 77 0.13 -7.03 10.49
CA THR A 77 1.33 -6.72 11.29
C THR A 77 2.06 -5.48 10.77
N TYR A 78 2.89 -4.86 11.59
CA TYR A 78 3.76 -3.76 11.14
C TYR A 78 4.72 -4.19 10.02
N ALA A 79 5.24 -5.42 10.09
CA ALA A 79 6.09 -5.98 9.05
C ALA A 79 5.35 -6.11 7.72
N CYS A 80 4.09 -6.54 7.78
CA CYS A 80 3.22 -6.59 6.61
C CYS A 80 3.02 -5.19 6.00
N LEU A 81 2.58 -4.22 6.80
CA LEU A 81 2.34 -2.87 6.32
C LEU A 81 3.60 -2.25 5.70
N GLY A 82 4.74 -2.38 6.37
CA GLY A 82 6.02 -1.90 5.86
C GLY A 82 6.42 -2.54 4.52
N ALA A 83 6.18 -3.85 4.35
CA ALA A 83 6.45 -4.55 3.10
C ALA A 83 5.54 -4.07 1.95
N CYS A 84 4.30 -3.71 2.24
CA CYS A 84 3.35 -3.17 1.26
C CYS A 84 3.47 -1.65 1.05
N GLY A 85 4.31 -0.95 1.82
CA GLY A 85 4.43 0.51 1.75
C GLY A 85 3.31 1.28 2.44
N LEU A 86 2.71 0.69 3.47
CA LEU A 86 1.57 1.22 4.23
C LEU A 86 1.97 1.56 5.67
N GLU A 87 1.13 2.35 6.34
CA GLU A 87 1.32 2.76 7.73
C GLU A 87 0.03 2.56 8.55
N ARG A 88 0.16 2.45 9.88
CA ARG A 88 -1.00 2.28 10.77
C ARG A 88 -1.94 3.48 10.79
N LYS A 89 -1.44 4.66 10.43
CA LYS A 89 -2.22 5.91 10.41
C LYS A 89 -2.75 6.26 9.03
N THR A 90 -2.73 5.32 8.09
CA THR A 90 -3.31 5.52 6.78
C THR A 90 -4.81 5.74 6.93
N VAL A 91 -5.27 6.92 6.48
CA VAL A 91 -6.69 7.30 6.41
C VAL A 91 -7.08 7.30 4.93
N GLY A 92 -7.91 6.34 4.55
CA GLY A 92 -8.27 6.11 3.14
C GLY A 92 -7.10 5.59 2.29
N ILE A 93 -7.44 5.13 1.09
CA ILE A 93 -6.47 4.71 0.07
C ILE A 93 -6.89 5.40 -1.22
N SER A 94 -5.94 6.00 -1.90
CA SER A 94 -6.19 6.62 -3.20
C SER A 94 -6.06 5.58 -4.31
N SER A 95 -6.88 5.69 -5.36
CA SER A 95 -6.81 4.82 -6.55
C SER A 95 -5.57 5.07 -7.41
N ASP A 96 -4.86 6.18 -7.19
CA ASP A 96 -3.60 6.53 -7.88
C ASP A 96 -2.42 5.59 -7.53
N VAL A 97 -2.58 4.73 -6.52
CA VAL A 97 -1.58 3.74 -6.10
C VAL A 97 -1.12 2.85 -7.27
N PHE A 98 -1.99 2.58 -8.25
CA PHE A 98 -1.64 1.79 -9.44
C PHE A 98 -0.92 2.58 -10.53
N MET A 99 -0.93 3.92 -10.47
CA MET A 99 -0.22 4.79 -11.41
C MET A 99 1.25 4.99 -11.00
N GLU A 100 1.56 4.85 -9.71
CA GLU A 100 2.90 5.02 -9.19
C GLU A 100 3.68 3.69 -9.21
N SER A 101 4.74 3.62 -10.01
CA SER A 101 5.53 2.39 -10.20
C SER A 101 6.21 1.89 -8.91
N SER A 102 6.63 2.80 -8.03
CA SER A 102 7.19 2.50 -6.71
C SER A 102 6.17 1.80 -5.80
N SER A 103 4.92 2.26 -5.83
CA SER A 103 3.82 1.72 -5.02
C SER A 103 3.41 0.33 -5.50
N VAL A 104 3.25 0.15 -6.82
CA VAL A 104 3.02 -1.18 -7.42
C VAL A 104 4.17 -2.14 -7.07
N ALA A 105 5.43 -1.71 -7.15
CA ALA A 105 6.57 -2.55 -6.81
C ALA A 105 6.57 -3.03 -5.34
N LYS A 106 6.12 -2.20 -4.39
CA LYS A 106 5.99 -2.61 -2.97
C LYS A 106 4.86 -3.62 -2.78
N ILE A 107 3.69 -3.37 -3.37
CA ILE A 107 2.53 -4.28 -3.30
C ILE A 107 2.88 -5.64 -3.90
N CYS A 108 3.60 -5.64 -5.02
CA CYS A 108 4.02 -6.84 -5.73
C CYS A 108 5.28 -7.51 -5.12
N SER A 109 5.89 -6.90 -4.11
CA SER A 109 7.05 -7.48 -3.43
C SER A 109 6.67 -8.80 -2.75
N PRO A 110 7.57 -9.81 -2.70
CA PRO A 110 7.29 -11.07 -2.00
C PRO A 110 6.95 -10.89 -0.51
N GLY A 111 7.44 -9.81 0.09
CA GLY A 111 7.11 -9.45 1.47
C GLY A 111 5.64 -9.11 1.64
N CYS A 112 5.07 -8.33 0.72
CA CYS A 112 3.65 -7.98 0.74
C CYS A 112 2.78 -9.15 0.22
N SER A 113 3.04 -9.60 -1.00
CA SER A 113 2.16 -10.54 -1.72
C SER A 113 1.97 -11.89 -1.03
N ASN A 114 2.95 -12.36 -0.26
CA ASN A 114 2.88 -13.65 0.42
C ASN A 114 2.49 -13.55 1.91
N ASN A 115 2.64 -12.39 2.54
CA ASN A 115 2.52 -12.27 4.00
C ASN A 115 1.42 -11.32 4.47
N CYS A 116 0.69 -10.70 3.54
CA CYS A 116 -0.33 -9.69 3.82
C CYS A 116 -1.68 -10.01 3.19
N PRO A 117 -2.37 -11.07 3.64
CA PRO A 117 -3.57 -11.57 2.97
C PRO A 117 -4.68 -10.51 2.86
N ASN A 118 -4.88 -9.68 3.89
CA ASN A 118 -5.93 -8.67 3.87
C ASN A 118 -5.60 -7.50 2.93
N ILE A 119 -4.32 -7.11 2.86
CA ILE A 119 -3.84 -6.04 1.96
C ILE A 119 -3.89 -6.49 0.51
N VAL A 120 -3.47 -7.72 0.23
CA VAL A 120 -3.51 -8.28 -1.13
C VAL A 120 -4.94 -8.42 -1.62
N ASP A 121 -5.86 -8.89 -0.77
CA ASP A 121 -7.29 -8.92 -1.10
C ASP A 121 -7.83 -7.51 -1.40
N LEU A 122 -7.46 -6.52 -0.59
CA LEU A 122 -7.89 -5.15 -0.76
C LEU A 122 -7.46 -4.57 -2.10
N TYR A 123 -6.18 -4.69 -2.44
CA TYR A 123 -5.67 -4.18 -3.72
C TYR A 123 -6.15 -4.97 -4.92
N THR A 124 -6.42 -6.27 -4.77
CA THR A 124 -7.02 -7.07 -5.85
C THR A 124 -8.44 -6.61 -6.16
N ASN A 125 -9.23 -6.35 -5.13
CA ASN A 125 -10.60 -5.85 -5.26
C ASN A 125 -10.62 -4.40 -5.78
N LEU A 126 -9.70 -3.55 -5.30
CA LEU A 126 -9.57 -2.17 -5.79
C LEU A 126 -9.16 -2.15 -7.27
N ALA A 127 -8.15 -2.93 -7.65
CA ALA A 127 -7.72 -3.06 -9.05
C ALA A 127 -8.89 -3.51 -9.94
N SER A 128 -9.64 -4.52 -9.49
CA SER A 128 -10.80 -5.02 -10.22
C SER A 128 -11.90 -3.96 -10.37
N GLY A 129 -12.12 -3.14 -9.33
CA GLY A 129 -13.03 -1.99 -9.37
C GLY A 129 -12.59 -0.90 -10.35
N GLU A 130 -11.29 -0.70 -10.52
CA GLU A 130 -10.68 0.22 -11.50
C GLU A 130 -10.59 -0.38 -12.92
N GLY A 131 -11.07 -1.61 -13.12
CA GLY A 131 -11.03 -2.29 -14.42
C GLY A 131 -9.66 -2.84 -14.82
N THR A 132 -8.76 -3.04 -13.85
CA THR A 132 -7.44 -3.65 -14.06
C THR A 132 -7.28 -4.91 -13.20
N ASN A 133 -6.18 -5.65 -13.39
CA ASN A 133 -5.86 -6.82 -12.58
C ASN A 133 -4.52 -6.60 -11.87
N LEU A 134 -4.51 -6.82 -10.55
CA LEU A 134 -3.28 -6.66 -9.76
C LEU A 134 -2.15 -7.57 -10.25
N SER A 135 -2.46 -8.78 -10.72
CA SER A 135 -1.47 -9.72 -11.25
C SER A 135 -0.79 -9.19 -12.51
N ASP A 136 -1.58 -8.59 -13.42
CA ASP A 136 -1.06 -7.99 -14.65
C ASP A 136 -0.17 -6.78 -14.32
N LEU A 137 -0.58 -5.95 -13.36
CA LEU A 137 0.23 -4.84 -12.85
C LEU A 137 1.55 -5.34 -12.26
N CYS A 138 1.52 -6.43 -11.50
CA CYS A 138 2.73 -7.03 -10.93
C CYS A 138 3.66 -7.60 -12.01
N GLU A 139 3.14 -8.30 -13.02
CA GLU A 139 3.94 -8.81 -14.14
C GLU A 139 4.59 -7.66 -14.92
N GLN A 140 3.83 -6.59 -15.17
CA GLN A 140 4.34 -5.39 -15.82
C GLN A 140 5.41 -4.67 -15.00
N SER A 141 5.25 -4.62 -13.67
CA SER A 141 6.23 -4.01 -12.76
C SER A 141 7.55 -4.78 -12.72
N ALA A 142 7.50 -6.13 -12.82
CA ALA A 142 8.67 -6.97 -12.87
C ALA A 142 9.43 -6.86 -14.21
N ASN A 143 8.70 -6.55 -15.30
CA ASN A 143 9.24 -6.49 -16.66
C ASN A 143 8.85 -5.17 -17.37
N PRO A 144 9.42 -4.01 -16.97
CA PRO A 144 9.06 -2.71 -17.55
C PRO A 144 9.33 -2.61 -19.05
N HIS A 145 10.26 -3.41 -19.58
CA HIS A 145 10.55 -3.47 -21.02
C HIS A 145 9.37 -3.98 -21.87
N ARG A 146 8.45 -4.77 -21.30
CA ARG A 146 7.26 -5.24 -22.03
C ARG A 146 6.29 -4.11 -22.34
N LYS A 147 6.13 -3.14 -21.42
CA LYS A 147 5.35 -1.93 -21.69
C LYS A 147 5.93 -1.15 -22.88
N ALA A 148 7.25 -0.98 -22.95
CA ALA A 148 7.90 -0.26 -24.04
C ALA A 148 7.68 -0.92 -25.42
N ALA A 149 7.68 -2.25 -25.49
CA ALA A 149 7.47 -2.98 -26.74
C ALA A 149 6.04 -2.86 -27.30
N GLU A 150 5.03 -2.81 -26.43
CA GLU A 150 3.62 -2.64 -26.83
C GLU A 150 3.33 -1.21 -27.33
N ILE A 151 3.96 -0.19 -26.74
CA ILE A 151 3.82 1.21 -27.18
C ILE A 151 4.55 1.45 -28.52
N SER A 152 5.63 0.70 -28.80
CA SER A 152 6.33 0.75 -30.09
C SER A 152 5.60 0.03 -31.24
N SER A 153 4.56 -0.76 -30.97
CA SER A 153 3.87 -1.56 -32.00
C SER A 153 2.60 -0.90 -32.58
N SER A 154 2.29 0.35 -32.22
CA SER A 154 1.19 1.13 -32.84
C SER A 154 1.66 2.26 -33.77
N GLY A 155 2.96 2.33 -34.07
CA GLY A 155 3.55 3.29 -35.02
C GLY A 155 3.68 2.77 -36.45
N ALA A 156 2.60 2.30 -37.08
CA ALA A 156 2.58 2.13 -38.53
C ALA A 156 2.41 3.51 -39.18
N ALA A 157 3.54 4.20 -39.43
CA ALA A 157 3.56 5.42 -40.22
C ALA A 157 3.09 5.11 -41.65
N PHE A 158 1.88 5.55 -42.00
CA PHE A 158 1.46 5.64 -43.40
C PHE A 158 2.34 6.70 -44.07
N GLY A 159 3.20 6.26 -44.99
CA GLY A 159 4.01 7.15 -45.82
C GLY A 159 3.15 8.05 -46.72
N PRO A 160 3.66 9.20 -47.16
CA PRO A 160 2.87 10.19 -47.88
C PRO A 160 2.61 9.71 -49.31
N ALA A 161 1.34 9.73 -49.71
CA ALA A 161 0.95 9.74 -51.11
C ALA A 161 0.06 10.97 -51.35
N SER A 162 0.65 11.95 -52.00
CA SER A 162 -0.01 13.11 -52.61
C SER A 162 -0.92 12.69 -53.75
N SER A 163 -2.17 13.16 -53.79
CA SER A 163 -2.76 14.03 -54.83
C SER A 163 -4.31 13.97 -54.85
N ASP A 164 -4.90 15.17 -54.74
CA ASP A 164 -6.09 15.73 -55.40
C ASP A 164 -7.46 15.02 -55.39
N GLY A 165 -8.50 15.80 -55.06
CA GLY A 165 -9.88 15.56 -55.53
C GLY A 165 -11.01 15.97 -54.58
N ASP A 166 -11.45 17.23 -54.73
CA ASP A 166 -12.83 17.75 -54.75
C ASP A 166 -13.89 17.45 -53.65
N ALA A 167 -14.66 18.52 -53.40
CA ALA A 167 -15.73 18.70 -52.42
C ALA A 167 -17.05 17.96 -52.74
N GLU A 168 -17.91 17.75 -51.72
CA GLU A 168 -19.29 18.33 -51.61
C GLU A 168 -20.23 17.55 -50.63
N GLY A 169 -20.82 18.25 -49.63
CA GLY A 169 -22.10 18.04 -48.90
C GLY A 169 -22.41 16.70 -48.18
N ASN A 170 -22.94 16.59 -46.94
CA ASN A 170 -23.97 17.33 -46.19
C ASN A 170 -24.00 16.81 -44.71
N PRO A 171 -24.53 17.54 -43.71
CA PRO A 171 -24.20 17.42 -42.29
C PRO A 171 -25.24 16.65 -41.46
N HIS A 172 -24.81 15.95 -40.41
CA HIS A 172 -25.57 15.86 -39.14
C HIS A 172 -24.76 15.18 -38.01
N ARG A 173 -24.12 15.95 -37.13
CA ARG A 173 -24.06 15.60 -35.70
C ARG A 173 -23.70 16.83 -34.87
N LYS A 174 -24.65 17.24 -34.03
CA LYS A 174 -24.51 18.34 -33.06
C LYS A 174 -23.31 18.10 -32.15
N MET A 175 -22.45 19.11 -32.06
CA MET A 175 -21.56 19.35 -30.91
C MET A 175 -22.45 19.68 -29.70
N VAL A 176 -22.19 19.02 -28.58
CA VAL A 176 -22.53 19.55 -27.26
C VAL A 176 -21.34 20.39 -26.84
N GLU A 177 -21.60 21.68 -26.73
CA GLU A 177 -20.71 22.69 -26.16
C GLU A 177 -20.59 22.41 -24.66
N ILE A 178 -19.37 22.21 -24.16
CA ILE A 178 -19.07 22.40 -22.75
C ILE A 178 -18.06 23.54 -22.69
N GLU A 179 -18.54 24.62 -22.08
CA GLU A 179 -17.87 25.87 -21.82
C GLU A 179 -16.52 25.66 -21.14
N GLU A 180 -15.51 26.28 -21.74
CA GLU A 180 -14.15 26.39 -21.26
C GLU A 180 -14.13 27.31 -20.03
N ILE A 181 -14.03 26.73 -18.83
CA ILE A 181 -13.77 27.53 -17.62
C ILE A 181 -12.26 27.55 -17.37
N LEU A 182 -11.70 28.67 -17.80
CA LEU A 182 -10.39 29.26 -17.53
C LEU A 182 -9.66 28.68 -16.30
N SER A 183 -8.54 28.01 -16.54
CA SER A 183 -7.52 27.72 -15.53
C SER A 183 -6.78 29.01 -15.14
N PRO A 184 -6.52 29.29 -13.85
CA PRO A 184 -5.45 30.20 -13.48
C PRO A 184 -4.12 29.44 -13.46
N GLU A 185 -3.17 29.97 -14.24
CA GLU A 185 -1.75 29.66 -14.17
C GLU A 185 -1.23 29.86 -12.72
N VAL A 186 -0.61 28.84 -12.13
CA VAL A 186 0.25 29.04 -10.96
C VAL A 186 1.70 28.98 -11.42
N ALA A 187 2.32 30.14 -11.26
CA ALA A 187 3.68 30.47 -11.62
C ALA A 187 4.73 29.60 -10.92
N SER A 188 5.75 29.26 -11.69
CA SER A 188 7.06 28.82 -11.23
C SER A 188 7.79 29.96 -10.49
N GLY A 189 8.40 29.66 -9.34
CA GLY A 189 9.34 30.55 -8.64
C GLY A 189 9.95 29.91 -7.38
N PRO A 190 11.18 30.31 -6.96
CA PRO A 190 12.23 29.38 -6.56
C PRO A 190 12.58 29.36 -5.06
N ASP A 191 13.31 28.31 -4.68
CA ASP A 191 14.35 28.25 -3.63
C ASP A 191 13.97 28.62 -2.18
N ALA A 192 13.80 27.60 -1.34
CA ALA A 192 14.04 27.69 0.09
C ALA A 192 14.79 26.42 0.53
N GLY A 193 16.11 26.54 0.61
CA GLY A 193 16.96 25.54 1.25
C GLY A 193 16.51 25.29 2.69
N LEU A 194 16.31 24.02 3.02
CA LEU A 194 16.20 23.57 4.41
C LEU A 194 17.44 22.77 4.74
N GLU A 195 18.22 23.33 5.67
CA GLU A 195 19.46 22.77 6.18
C GLU A 195 19.27 21.36 6.74
N MET A 196 20.18 20.49 6.35
CA MET A 196 20.32 19.15 6.89
C MET A 196 21.01 19.26 8.26
N GLN A 197 20.26 19.14 9.36
CA GLN A 197 20.88 18.97 10.66
C GLN A 197 21.38 17.52 10.79
N THR A 198 22.68 17.34 10.57
CA THR A 198 23.40 16.12 10.92
C THR A 198 23.44 15.99 12.45
N LEU A 199 22.65 15.06 12.99
CA LEU A 199 22.83 14.58 14.36
C LEU A 199 24.08 13.70 14.41
N GLU A 200 25.20 14.28 14.84
CA GLU A 200 26.39 13.51 15.23
C GLU A 200 26.07 12.69 16.48
N ILE A 201 25.85 11.38 16.31
CA ILE A 201 25.83 10.44 17.43
C ILE A 201 27.27 10.24 17.89
N LYS A 202 27.66 10.93 18.96
CA LYS A 202 28.93 10.68 19.65
C LYS A 202 28.82 9.34 20.39
N ALA A 203 29.47 8.31 19.85
CA ALA A 203 29.62 7.03 20.50
C ALA A 203 30.48 7.20 21.76
N GLU A 204 29.86 7.13 22.93
CA GLU A 204 30.57 7.09 24.21
C GLU A 204 31.05 5.66 24.45
N THR A 205 32.36 5.46 24.39
CA THR A 205 33.01 4.18 24.71
C THR A 205 32.86 3.86 26.19
N PRO A 206 32.43 2.65 26.58
CA PRO A 206 32.38 2.27 27.99
C PRO A 206 33.80 2.07 28.54
N SER A 207 34.11 2.83 29.58
CA SER A 207 35.32 2.72 30.41
C SER A 207 35.40 1.36 31.11
N PRO A 208 36.62 0.79 31.31
CA PRO A 208 36.79 -0.54 31.88
C PRO A 208 36.51 -0.56 33.38
N SER A 209 35.83 -1.62 33.83
CA SER A 209 35.53 -1.90 35.24
C SER A 209 36.80 -2.19 36.05
N PRO A 210 36.87 -1.78 37.33
CA PRO A 210 38.03 -2.08 38.18
C PRO A 210 38.04 -3.55 38.61
N SER A 211 39.24 -4.14 38.58
CA SER A 211 39.56 -5.48 39.06
C SER A 211 39.36 -5.60 40.58
N ALA A 212 38.89 -6.78 41.00
CA ALA A 212 39.02 -7.30 42.36
C ALA A 212 39.86 -8.59 42.30
#